data_AF-A0A7W4ZUQ2-F1
#
_entry.id   AF-A0A7W4ZUQ2-F1
#
_cell.length_a   1.000
_cell.length_b   1.000
_cell.length_c   1.000
_cell.angle_alpha   90.00
_cell.angle_beta   90.00
_cell.angle_gamma   90.00
#
_symmetry.space_group_name_H-M   'P 1'
#
loop_
_entity.id
_entity.type
_entity.pdbx_description
1 polymer ?
#
loop_
_entity_poly.entity_id
_entity_poly.type
_entity_poly.pdbx_seq_one_letter_code
_entity_poly.pdbx_strand_id
1 'polypeptide(L)' 'MVRRRFDLLTEVLGPDRARATGWTLGRLLQTSLWDIDDGKTALAPSSVAVAKSLLNR' A
#
# COMPACT_ATOMS: atom_id res chain seq x y z
N MET A 1 -3.24 -19.33 -1.63
CA MET A 1 -2.62 -18.38 -2.58
C MET A 1 -2.08 -17.10 -1.94
N VAL A 2 -2.80 -16.50 -0.97
CA VAL A 2 -2.38 -15.23 -0.30
C VAL A 2 -1.01 -15.35 0.39
N ARG A 3 -0.73 -16.47 1.07
CA ARG A 3 0.54 -16.70 1.79
C ARG A 3 1.78 -16.65 0.88
N ARG A 4 1.71 -17.29 -0.31
CA ARG A 4 2.84 -17.29 -1.27
C ARG A 4 3.12 -15.90 -1.86
N ARG A 5 2.06 -15.10 -2.10
CA ARG A 5 2.23 -13.69 -2.49
C ARG A 5 2.79 -12.87 -1.34
N PHE A 6 2.29 -13.06 -0.12
CA PHE A 6 2.78 -12.38 1.07
C PHE A 6 4.26 -12.65 1.31
N ASP A 7 4.69 -13.92 1.27
CA ASP A 7 6.08 -14.33 1.50
C ASP A 7 7.02 -13.67 0.47
N LEU A 8 6.68 -13.72 -0.83
CA LEU A 8 7.42 -13.03 -1.91
C LEU A 8 7.48 -11.51 -1.73
N LEU A 9 6.40 -10.91 -1.23
CA LEU A 9 6.35 -9.48 -0.96
C LEU A 9 7.29 -9.11 0.19
N THR A 10 7.28 -9.86 1.29
CA THR A 10 8.24 -9.67 2.40
C THR A 10 9.70 -9.88 1.98
N GLU A 11 9.97 -10.81 1.07
CA GLU A 11 11.34 -11.06 0.56
C GLU A 11 11.84 -9.89 -0.30
N VAL A 12 10.96 -9.31 -1.12
CA VAL A 12 11.22 -8.09 -1.91
C VAL A 12 11.34 -6.84 -1.03
N LEU A 13 10.63 -6.82 0.10
CA LEU A 13 10.63 -5.79 1.14
C LEU A 13 11.76 -5.96 2.16
N GLY A 14 12.82 -6.71 1.84
CA GLY A 14 14.05 -6.80 2.65
C GLY A 14 14.60 -5.41 3.05
N PRO A 15 15.74 -5.31 3.75
CA PRO A 15 16.16 -4.17 4.59
C PRO A 15 16.13 -2.74 3.98
N ASP A 16 15.87 -2.60 2.69
CA ASP A 16 15.58 -1.36 1.98
C ASP A 16 14.22 -0.74 2.39
N ARG A 17 14.30 0.20 3.33
CA ARG A 17 13.20 1.05 3.78
C ARG A 17 12.52 1.82 2.64
N ALA A 18 13.26 2.26 1.62
CA ALA A 18 12.69 3.04 0.51
C ALA A 18 11.81 2.15 -0.38
N ARG A 19 12.27 0.92 -0.64
CA ARG A 19 11.49 -0.09 -1.35
C ARG A 19 10.23 -0.48 -0.57
N ALA A 20 10.31 -0.54 0.76
CA ALA A 20 9.16 -0.75 1.62
C ALA A 20 8.13 0.38 1.59
N THR A 21 8.60 1.62 1.57
CA THR A 21 7.73 2.79 1.37
C THR A 21 7.05 2.74 0.01
N GLY A 22 7.81 2.54 -1.08
CA GLY A 22 7.26 2.51 -2.44
C GLY A 22 6.22 1.42 -2.64
N TRP A 23 6.48 0.22 -2.10
CA TRP A 23 5.52 -0.87 -2.15
C TRP A 23 4.24 -0.57 -1.38
N THR A 24 4.36 -0.02 -0.16
CA THR A 24 3.20 0.32 0.68
C THR A 24 2.34 1.38 0.01
N LEU A 25 2.94 2.43 -0.56
CA LEU A 25 2.23 3.46 -1.32
C LEU A 25 1.52 2.88 -2.54
N GLY A 26 2.19 1.99 -3.30
CA GLY A 26 1.58 1.30 -4.44
C GLY A 26 0.38 0.44 -4.04
N ARG A 27 0.44 -0.24 -2.88
CA ARG A 27 -0.70 -1.00 -2.33
C ARG A 27 -1.87 -0.12 -1.94
N LEU A 28 -1.61 1.01 -1.27
CA LEU A 28 -2.66 1.97 -0.89
C LEU A 28 -3.34 2.55 -2.13
N LEU A 29 -2.57 2.87 -3.17
CA LEU A 29 -3.11 3.32 -4.45
C LEU A 29 -3.98 2.26 -5.11
N GLN A 30 -3.50 1.00 -5.20
CA GLN A 30 -4.30 -0.09 -5.77
C GLN A 30 -5.62 -0.29 -5.03
N THR A 31 -5.59 -0.35 -3.69
CA THR A 31 -6.82 -0.50 -2.90
C THR A 31 -7.78 0.66 -3.15
N SER A 32 -7.26 1.88 -3.22
CA SER A 32 -8.06 3.07 -3.50
C SER A 32 -8.71 3.04 -4.88
N LEU A 33 -7.99 2.55 -5.90
CA LEU A 33 -8.52 2.41 -7.25
C LEU A 33 -9.63 1.36 -7.33
N TRP A 34 -9.49 0.22 -6.65
CA TRP A 34 -10.57 -0.76 -6.57
C TRP A 34 -11.76 -0.24 -5.79
N ASP A 35 -11.54 0.50 -4.71
CA ASP A 35 -12.62 1.14 -3.96
C ASP A 35 -13.44 2.11 -4.83
N ILE A 36 -12.77 2.87 -5.71
CA ILE A 36 -13.42 3.76 -6.68
C ILE A 36 -14.20 2.95 -7.73
N ASP A 37 -13.62 1.86 -8.24
CA ASP A 37 -14.28 0.95 -9.18
C ASP A 37 -15.54 0.30 -8.55
N ASP A 38 -15.48 -0.01 -7.26
CA ASP A 38 -16.60 -0.47 -6.44
C ASP A 38 -17.62 0.66 -6.09
N GLY A 39 -17.42 1.88 -6.58
CA GLY A 39 -18.34 3.01 -6.43
C GLY A 39 -18.16 3.82 -5.14
N LYS A 40 -17.10 3.59 -4.36
CA LYS A 40 -16.80 4.43 -3.19
C LYS A 40 -16.32 5.81 -3.65
N THR A 41 -16.83 6.84 -3.00
CA THR A 41 -16.54 8.24 -3.33
C THR A 41 -15.53 8.89 -2.40
N ALA A 42 -15.03 8.13 -1.41
CA ALA A 42 -14.07 8.62 -0.42
C ALA A 42 -12.99 7.57 -0.15
N LEU A 43 -11.76 8.06 0.02
CA LEU A 43 -10.64 7.23 0.48
C LEU A 43 -10.78 6.92 1.97
N ALA A 44 -10.33 5.73 2.38
CA ALA A 44 -10.25 5.40 3.79
C ALA A 44 -9.32 6.38 4.54
N PRO A 45 -9.77 7.08 5.60
CA PRO A 45 -8.96 8.06 6.32
C PRO A 45 -7.64 7.49 6.85
N SER A 46 -7.64 6.21 7.26
CA SER A 46 -6.45 5.48 7.68
C SER A 46 -5.44 5.32 6.55
N SER A 47 -5.88 5.01 5.33
CA SER A 47 -5.01 4.90 4.16
C SER A 47 -4.35 6.24 3.82
N VAL A 48 -5.11 7.34 3.92
CA VAL A 48 -4.59 8.70 3.72
C VAL A 48 -3.55 9.07 4.79
N ALA A 49 -3.80 8.73 6.05
CA ALA A 49 -2.87 9.00 7.14
C ALA A 49 -1.54 8.26 6.96
N VAL A 50 -1.58 6.98 6.58
CA VAL A 50 -0.38 6.19 6.30
C VAL A 50 0.39 6.76 5.11
N ALA A 51 -0.29 7.10 4.01
CA ALA A 51 0.35 7.68 2.83
C ALA A 51 1.06 9.00 3.16
N LYS A 52 0.40 9.90 3.90
CA LYS A 52 1.00 11.17 4.35
C LYS A 52 2.23 10.94 5.24
N SER A 53 2.15 10.01 6.19
CA SER A 53 3.29 9.70 7.05
C SER A 53 4.50 9.14 6.28
N LEU A 54 4.26 8.39 5.20
CA LEU A 54 5.31 7.81 4.37
C LEU A 54 5.93 8.81 3.39
N LEU A 55 5.16 9.80 2.92
CA LEU A 55 5.62 10.86 2.01
C LEU A 55 6.36 12.00 2.71
N ASN A 56 6.10 12.22 4.00
CA ASN A 56 6.71 13.29 4.80
C ASN A 56 7.98 12.84 5.54
N ARG A 57 8.60 11.73 5.13
CA ARG A 57 9.77 11.12 5.78
C ARG A 57 11.01 11.27 4.90
#